data_AF-A0A4Q3MJH5-F1
#
_entry.id   AF-A0A4Q3MJH5-F1
#
_cell.length_a   1.000
_cell.length_b   1.000
_cell.length_c   1.000
_cell.angle_alpha   90.00
_cell.angle_beta   90.00
_cell.angle_gamma   90.00
#
_symmetry.space_group_name_H-M   'P 1'
#
loop_
_entity.id
_entity.type
_entity.pdbx_description
1 polymer ?
#
loop_
_entity_poly.entity_id
_entity_poly.type
_entity_poly.pdbx_seq_one_letter_code
_entity_poly.pdbx_strand_id
1 'polypeptide(L)'
;MLQLDLSAFERNARAVGGAIDHMPFALAGALNDALFKARDYLVNQTWPHSVTVRNPNFIRAALNVEKATKANLKGAIFDRLDRGHLKLHAKGGTKVARGNLAIPSTAVKGQRTAKGVLGRLRPSSAPNTFRKGDAILQRKGWQPKGARTAKRRSTSSSTEKRRVQLLFTLKRSPDAEGRSVH
;
A
#
# COMPACT_ATOMS: atom_id res chain seq x y z
N MET A 1 -11.17 -23.48 -7.54
CA MET A 1 -12.57 -23.12 -7.85
C MET A 1 -13.36 -24.41 -7.77
N LEU A 2 -14.25 -24.55 -6.80
CA LEU A 2 -15.09 -25.74 -6.65
C LEU A 2 -16.23 -25.61 -7.67
N GLN A 3 -16.28 -26.52 -8.65
CA GLN A 3 -17.34 -26.58 -9.65
C GLN A 3 -18.21 -27.79 -9.31
N LEU A 4 -19.42 -27.54 -8.83
CA LEU A 4 -20.37 -28.60 -8.49
C LEU A 4 -21.14 -28.96 -9.77
N ASP A 5 -21.04 -30.21 -10.22
CA ASP A 5 -21.80 -30.72 -11.36
C ASP A 5 -23.21 -31.13 -10.90
N LEU A 6 -24.21 -30.35 -11.33
CA LEU A 6 -25.62 -30.50 -10.96
C LEU A 6 -26.45 -31.15 -12.08
N SER A 7 -25.83 -31.54 -13.19
CA SER A 7 -26.54 -31.97 -14.41
C SER A 7 -27.27 -33.33 -14.25
N ALA A 8 -26.77 -34.21 -13.38
CA ALA A 8 -27.46 -35.45 -13.00
C ALA A 8 -28.68 -35.18 -12.10
N PHE A 9 -28.58 -34.15 -11.25
CA PHE A 9 -29.63 -33.77 -10.32
C PHE A 9 -30.77 -33.02 -11.00
N GLU A 10 -30.46 -32.14 -11.95
CA GLU A 10 -31.44 -31.43 -12.79
C GLU A 10 -32.31 -32.39 -13.61
N ARG A 11 -31.73 -33.51 -14.09
CA ARG A 11 -32.48 -34.57 -14.79
C ARG A 11 -33.52 -35.22 -13.88
N ASN A 12 -33.16 -35.50 -12.63
CA ASN A 12 -34.09 -36.09 -11.66
C ASN A 12 -35.12 -35.07 -11.14
N ALA A 13 -34.75 -33.80 -11.02
CA ALA A 13 -35.67 -32.74 -10.61
C ALA A 13 -36.74 -32.42 -11.68
N ARG A 14 -36.41 -32.59 -12.98
CA ARG A 14 -37.38 -32.50 -14.09
C ARG A 14 -38.52 -33.50 -14.01
N ALA A 15 -38.30 -34.66 -13.40
CA ALA A 15 -39.36 -35.65 -13.19
C ALA A 15 -40.41 -35.21 -12.14
N VAL A 16 -40.09 -34.21 -11.29
CA VAL A 16 -40.92 -33.79 -10.15
C VAL A 16 -41.67 -32.47 -10.42
N GLY A 17 -41.47 -31.84 -11.58
CA GLY A 17 -42.34 -30.82 -12.18
C GLY A 17 -42.42 -29.43 -11.50
N GLY A 18 -42.39 -29.35 -10.16
CA GLY A 18 -42.57 -28.10 -9.40
C GLY A 18 -41.39 -27.72 -8.50
N ALA A 19 -40.45 -28.63 -8.23
CA ALA A 19 -39.31 -28.35 -7.35
C ALA A 19 -38.20 -27.54 -8.03
N ILE A 20 -38.09 -27.60 -9.36
CA ILE A 20 -36.93 -27.14 -10.14
C ILE A 20 -36.65 -25.64 -9.98
N ASP A 21 -37.69 -24.81 -9.95
CA ASP A 21 -37.51 -23.35 -9.87
C ASP A 21 -37.05 -22.88 -8.47
N HIS A 22 -37.35 -23.67 -7.44
CA HIS A 22 -36.99 -23.36 -6.06
C HIS A 22 -35.58 -23.84 -5.68
N MET A 23 -35.02 -24.83 -6.39
CA MET A 23 -33.70 -25.39 -6.06
C MET A 23 -32.55 -24.37 -6.23
N PRO A 24 -32.45 -23.61 -7.33
CA PRO A 24 -31.42 -22.58 -7.47
C PRO A 24 -31.54 -21.47 -6.43
N PHE A 25 -32.77 -21.15 -6.00
CA PHE A 25 -33.00 -20.20 -4.92
C PHE A 25 -32.49 -20.71 -3.57
N ALA A 26 -32.82 -21.96 -3.23
CA ALA A 26 -32.37 -22.59 -2.00
C ALA A 26 -30.83 -22.73 -1.97
N LEU A 27 -30.22 -23.11 -3.10
CA LEU A 27 -28.76 -23.20 -3.24
C LEU A 27 -28.09 -21.83 -3.13
N ALA A 28 -28.62 -20.80 -3.79
CA ALA A 28 -28.11 -19.44 -3.67
C ALA A 28 -28.21 -18.92 -2.23
N GLY A 29 -29.32 -19.21 -1.54
CA GLY A 29 -29.51 -18.90 -0.12
C GLY A 29 -28.47 -19.57 0.77
N ALA A 30 -28.30 -20.89 0.63
CA ALA A 30 -27.33 -21.66 1.39
C ALA A 30 -25.88 -21.19 1.15
N LEU A 31 -25.53 -20.87 -0.10
CA LEU A 31 -24.22 -20.31 -0.46
C LEU A 31 -23.99 -18.95 0.20
N ASN A 32 -24.98 -18.07 0.16
CA ASN A 32 -24.88 -16.76 0.80
C ASN A 32 -24.71 -16.89 2.31
N ASP A 33 -25.50 -17.75 2.96
CA ASP A 33 -25.39 -17.99 4.40
C ASP A 33 -24.02 -18.56 4.79
N ALA A 34 -23.50 -19.50 4.00
CA ALA A 34 -22.15 -20.03 4.20
C ALA A 34 -21.07 -18.94 4.06
N LEU A 35 -21.20 -18.05 3.08
CA LEU A 35 -20.26 -16.95 2.87
C LEU A 35 -20.31 -15.91 4.00
N PHE A 36 -21.50 -15.55 4.50
CA PHE A 36 -21.64 -14.66 5.65
C PHE A 36 -21.05 -15.27 6.91
N LYS A 37 -21.32 -16.54 7.19
CA LYS A 37 -20.71 -17.26 8.33
C LYS A 37 -19.20 -17.35 8.20
N ALA A 38 -18.68 -17.66 7.02
CA ALA A 38 -17.24 -17.70 6.77
C ALA A 38 -16.60 -16.31 6.98
N ARG A 39 -17.24 -15.24 6.51
CA ARG A 39 -16.79 -13.86 6.77
C ARG A 39 -16.77 -13.55 8.26
N ASP A 40 -17.82 -13.89 8.99
CA ASP A 40 -17.89 -13.62 10.43
C ASP A 40 -16.82 -14.39 11.21
N TYR A 41 -16.54 -15.63 10.81
CA TYR A 41 -15.43 -16.41 11.37
C TYR A 41 -14.07 -15.76 11.08
N LEU A 42 -13.83 -15.29 9.85
CA LEU A 42 -12.60 -14.59 9.49
C LEU A 42 -12.41 -13.29 10.29
N VAL A 43 -13.49 -12.54 10.48
CA VAL A 43 -13.49 -11.26 11.19
C VAL A 43 -13.28 -11.42 12.69
N ASN A 44 -14.01 -12.35 13.32
CA ASN A 44 -14.07 -12.45 14.78
C ASN A 44 -13.04 -13.45 15.34
N GLN A 45 -12.68 -14.49 14.59
CA GLN A 45 -11.75 -15.52 15.03
C GLN A 45 -10.39 -15.38 14.33
N THR A 46 -10.31 -15.50 13.01
CA THR A 46 -9.00 -15.59 12.33
C THR A 46 -8.19 -14.31 12.44
N TRP A 47 -8.81 -13.15 12.25
CA TRP A 47 -8.10 -11.87 12.20
C TRP A 47 -7.47 -11.47 13.55
N PRO A 48 -8.21 -11.47 14.68
CA PRO A 48 -7.62 -11.09 15.97
C PRO A 48 -6.50 -12.01 16.45
N HIS A 49 -6.50 -13.28 16.05
CA HIS A 49 -5.46 -14.25 16.43
C HIS A 49 -4.20 -14.18 15.54
N SER A 50 -4.32 -13.64 14.32
CA SER A 50 -3.20 -13.59 13.36
C SER A 50 -2.43 -12.27 13.37
N VAL A 51 -3.03 -11.17 13.85
CA VAL A 51 -2.39 -9.85 13.87
C VAL A 51 -2.72 -9.07 15.14
N THR A 52 -1.84 -8.15 15.53
CA THR A 52 -2.15 -7.17 16.57
C THR A 52 -3.17 -6.14 16.04
N VAL A 53 -4.42 -6.27 16.46
CA VAL A 53 -5.52 -5.43 15.99
C VAL A 53 -5.50 -4.06 16.67
N ARG A 54 -5.32 -2.99 15.87
CA ARG A 54 -5.50 -1.60 16.33
C ARG A 54 -6.90 -1.04 16.04
N ASN A 55 -7.51 -1.49 14.94
CA ASN A 55 -8.85 -1.08 14.54
C ASN A 55 -9.67 -2.33 14.16
N PRO A 56 -10.61 -2.78 15.01
CA PRO A 56 -11.43 -3.97 14.74
C PRO A 56 -12.41 -3.74 13.57
N ASN A 57 -12.79 -2.49 13.28
CA ASN A 57 -13.71 -2.18 12.18
C ASN A 57 -13.05 -2.26 10.81
N PHE A 58 -11.71 -2.23 10.74
CA PHE A 58 -10.98 -2.34 9.48
C PHE A 58 -11.33 -3.62 8.73
N ILE A 59 -11.21 -4.78 9.39
CA ILE A 59 -11.40 -6.07 8.71
C ILE A 59 -12.87 -6.27 8.29
N ARG A 60 -13.82 -5.76 9.09
CA ARG A 60 -15.25 -5.74 8.75
C ARG A 60 -15.53 -4.93 7.49
N ALA A 61 -14.86 -3.80 7.32
CA ALA A 61 -15.03 -2.95 6.15
C ALA A 61 -14.24 -3.45 4.93
N ALA A 62 -13.14 -4.19 5.16
CA ALA A 62 -12.30 -4.76 4.11
C ALA A 62 -12.95 -5.98 3.45
N LEU A 63 -13.39 -6.97 4.25
CA LEU A 63 -14.01 -8.18 3.73
C LEU A 63 -15.47 -7.92 3.35
N ASN A 64 -15.79 -8.08 2.06
CA ASN A 64 -17.15 -7.99 1.56
C ASN A 64 -17.56 -9.29 0.87
N VAL A 65 -18.87 -9.56 0.82
CA VAL A 65 -19.44 -10.76 0.22
C VAL A 65 -20.13 -10.39 -1.09
N GLU A 66 -19.66 -10.98 -2.18
CA GLU A 66 -20.39 -11.04 -3.44
C GLU A 66 -21.42 -12.18 -3.33
N LYS A 67 -22.70 -11.83 -3.44
CA LYS A 67 -23.79 -12.77 -3.24
C LYS A 67 -24.04 -13.63 -4.49
N ALA A 68 -24.29 -14.91 -4.27
CA ALA A 68 -24.84 -15.81 -5.27
C ALA A 68 -26.31 -15.46 -5.56
N THR A 69 -26.72 -15.61 -6.82
CA THR A 69 -28.11 -15.44 -7.27
C THR A 69 -28.61 -16.72 -7.92
N LYS A 70 -29.93 -16.86 -8.08
CA LYS A 70 -30.52 -18.04 -8.75
C LYS A 70 -29.96 -18.30 -10.16
N ALA A 71 -29.56 -17.24 -10.86
CA ALA A 71 -29.00 -17.31 -12.20
C ALA A 71 -27.47 -17.50 -12.22
N ASN A 72 -26.80 -17.22 -11.10
CA ASN A 72 -25.35 -17.33 -10.96
C ASN A 72 -25.01 -17.79 -9.54
N LEU A 73 -24.87 -19.11 -9.39
CA LEU A 73 -24.55 -19.80 -8.13
C LEU A 73 -23.07 -19.65 -7.73
N LYS A 74 -22.50 -18.47 -7.93
CA LYS A 74 -21.15 -18.12 -7.53
C LYS A 74 -21.22 -16.98 -6.53
N GLY A 75 -20.50 -17.12 -5.43
CA GLY A 75 -20.30 -16.06 -4.46
C GLY A 75 -18.87 -16.10 -3.94
N ALA A 76 -18.37 -14.96 -3.50
CA ALA A 76 -16.98 -14.81 -3.11
C ALA A 76 -16.85 -13.83 -1.94
N ILE A 77 -15.85 -14.07 -1.09
CA ILE A 77 -15.39 -13.08 -0.12
C ILE A 77 -14.19 -12.38 -0.75
N PHE A 78 -14.23 -11.07 -0.84
CA PHE A 78 -13.15 -10.27 -1.43
C PHE A 78 -12.78 -9.07 -0.57
N ASP A 79 -11.55 -8.58 -0.73
CA ASP A 79 -11.09 -7.33 -0.11
C ASP A 79 -11.54 -6.15 -0.96
N ARG A 80 -12.49 -5.37 -0.46
CA ARG A 80 -13.00 -4.16 -1.12
C ARG A 80 -12.05 -2.98 -0.98
N LEU A 81 -11.32 -2.90 0.13
CA LEU A 81 -10.53 -1.71 0.46
C LEU A 81 -9.14 -1.75 -0.18
N ASP A 82 -8.59 -2.95 -0.41
CA ASP A 82 -7.23 -3.21 -0.92
C ASP A 82 -6.11 -2.45 -0.17
N ARG A 83 -6.41 -2.03 1.07
CA ARG A 83 -5.51 -1.23 1.92
C ARG A 83 -4.73 -2.09 2.90
N GLY A 84 -5.23 -3.29 3.19
CA GLY A 84 -4.68 -4.20 4.19
C GLY A 84 -3.62 -5.15 3.68
N HIS A 85 -3.32 -5.17 2.38
CA HIS A 85 -2.44 -6.17 1.78
C HIS A 85 -2.89 -7.60 2.12
N LEU A 86 -4.21 -7.83 2.27
CA LEU A 86 -4.76 -9.13 2.70
C LEU A 86 -4.36 -10.27 1.76
N LYS A 87 -4.23 -9.97 0.47
CA LYS A 87 -3.72 -10.89 -0.55
C LYS A 87 -2.26 -11.29 -0.34
N LEU A 88 -1.42 -10.38 0.17
CA LEU A 88 -0.02 -10.68 0.52
C LEU A 88 0.01 -11.57 1.76
N HIS A 89 -0.82 -11.27 2.76
CA HIS A 89 -0.94 -12.10 3.96
C HIS A 89 -1.38 -13.54 3.65
N ALA A 90 -2.35 -13.71 2.74
CA ALA A 90 -2.80 -15.03 2.30
C ALA A 90 -1.72 -15.85 1.57
N LYS A 91 -0.76 -15.18 0.92
CA LYS A 91 0.34 -15.82 0.18
C LYS A 91 1.66 -15.88 0.95
N GLY A 92 1.71 -15.37 2.18
CA GLY A 92 2.94 -15.27 2.98
C GLY A 92 3.95 -14.22 2.48
N GLY A 93 3.52 -13.23 1.70
CA GLY A 93 4.40 -12.20 1.15
C GLY A 93 4.61 -11.01 2.08
N THR A 94 5.80 -10.40 2.04
CA THR A 94 6.11 -9.17 2.77
C THR A 94 5.89 -7.93 1.91
N LYS A 95 5.32 -6.87 2.50
CA LYS A 95 5.18 -5.58 1.82
C LYS A 95 6.56 -4.93 1.61
N VAL A 96 6.91 -4.71 0.35
CA VAL A 96 8.11 -3.96 -0.02
C VAL A 96 7.80 -2.45 -0.03
N ALA A 97 8.68 -1.65 0.55
CA ALA A 97 8.56 -0.19 0.52
C ALA A 97 8.80 0.32 -0.91
N ARG A 98 7.92 1.21 -1.39
CA ARG A 98 8.10 1.89 -2.67
C ARG A 98 8.86 3.19 -2.42
N GLY A 99 10.05 3.34 -3.02
CA GLY A 99 10.81 4.59 -3.02
C GLY A 99 12.31 4.42 -2.75
N ASN A 100 13.02 5.55 -2.76
CA ASN A 100 14.45 5.59 -2.47
C ASN A 100 14.67 5.87 -0.97
N LEU A 101 15.59 5.13 -0.36
CA LEU A 101 16.02 5.40 1.00
C LEU A 101 17.04 6.54 0.99
N ALA A 102 16.72 7.65 1.66
CA ALA A 102 17.63 8.79 1.77
C ALA A 102 18.56 8.63 2.99
N ILE A 103 19.86 8.51 2.72
CA ILE A 103 20.92 8.38 3.71
C ILE A 103 21.53 9.78 3.94
N PRO A 104 21.48 10.33 5.16
CA PRO A 104 21.97 11.68 5.45
C PRO A 104 23.50 11.74 5.34
N SER A 105 24.01 12.80 4.70
CA SER A 105 25.43 13.13 4.67
C SER A 105 25.92 13.64 6.04
N THR A 106 27.23 13.79 6.22
CA THR A 106 27.83 14.35 7.44
C THR A 106 27.27 15.73 7.81
N ALA A 107 26.96 16.56 6.80
CA ALA A 107 26.36 17.88 6.98
C ALA A 107 24.98 17.84 7.64
N VAL A 108 24.14 16.87 7.26
CA VAL A 108 22.81 16.67 7.87
C VAL A 108 22.95 15.92 9.19
N LYS A 109 23.86 14.94 9.26
CA LYS A 109 24.10 14.10 10.44
C LYS A 109 24.51 14.94 11.66
N GLY A 110 25.36 15.95 11.48
CA GLY A 110 25.78 16.86 12.56
C GLY A 110 24.68 17.79 13.09
N GLN A 111 23.53 17.88 12.43
CA GLN A 111 22.38 18.68 12.86
C GLN A 111 21.18 17.82 13.26
N ARG A 112 21.39 16.52 13.52
CA ARG A 112 20.34 15.63 14.00
C ARG A 112 20.09 15.87 15.48
N THR A 113 18.83 15.72 15.86
CA THR A 113 18.40 15.69 17.25
C THR A 113 18.08 14.25 17.66
N ALA A 114 17.77 14.00 18.94
CA ALA A 114 17.27 12.70 19.39
C ALA A 114 16.02 12.24 18.59
N LYS A 115 15.26 13.19 18.03
CA LYS A 115 14.08 12.95 17.17
C LYS A 115 14.44 12.76 15.68
N GLY A 116 15.72 12.66 15.35
CA GLY A 116 16.21 12.48 13.98
C GLY A 116 16.54 13.78 13.25
N VAL A 117 16.37 13.77 11.92
CA VAL A 117 16.69 14.92 11.06
C VAL A 117 15.66 16.03 11.25
N LEU A 118 16.14 17.25 11.49
CA LEU A 118 15.31 18.45 11.61
C LEU A 118 14.39 18.63 10.39
N GLY A 119 13.17 19.14 10.60
CA GLY A 119 12.16 19.32 9.54
C GLY A 119 12.68 20.08 8.32
N ARG A 120 13.47 21.14 8.53
CA ARG A 120 14.08 21.95 7.44
C ARG A 120 15.17 21.24 6.64
N LEU A 121 15.64 20.09 7.11
CA LEU A 121 16.69 19.31 6.47
C LEU A 121 16.17 18.00 5.89
N ARG A 122 14.87 17.69 6.01
CA ARG A 122 14.34 16.43 5.46
C ARG A 122 14.45 16.45 3.93
N PRO A 123 14.62 15.28 3.29
CA PRO A 123 14.76 15.17 1.83
C PRO A 123 13.72 15.91 0.99
N SER A 124 12.49 16.03 1.49
CA SER A 124 11.36 16.66 0.80
C SER A 124 11.23 18.17 1.04
N SER A 125 11.83 18.70 2.10
CA SER A 125 11.59 20.07 2.60
C SER A 125 12.85 20.90 2.75
N ALA A 126 14.02 20.33 2.42
CA ALA A 126 15.27 21.05 2.45
C ALA A 126 15.26 22.20 1.41
N PRO A 127 15.58 23.44 1.80
CA PRO A 127 15.48 24.58 0.90
C PRO A 127 16.59 24.53 -0.16
N ASN A 128 16.27 24.97 -1.37
CA ASN A 128 17.20 25.04 -2.51
C ASN A 128 17.86 23.70 -2.86
N THR A 129 17.15 22.59 -2.65
CA THR A 129 17.62 21.26 -3.04
C THR A 129 17.20 20.86 -4.45
N PHE A 130 18.05 20.09 -5.11
CA PHE A 130 17.74 19.42 -6.37
C PHE A 130 18.30 18.01 -6.34
N ARG A 131 17.70 17.12 -7.12
CA ARG A 131 18.19 15.77 -7.32
C ARG A 131 19.19 15.74 -8.46
N LYS A 132 20.28 15.00 -8.29
CA LYS A 132 21.23 14.67 -9.35
C LYS A 132 21.66 13.22 -9.18
N GLY A 133 21.16 12.34 -10.07
CA GLY A 133 21.32 10.89 -9.91
C GLY A 133 20.82 10.42 -8.53
N ASP A 134 21.65 9.65 -7.86
CA ASP A 134 21.40 9.09 -6.52
C ASP A 134 21.75 10.05 -5.37
N ALA A 135 21.65 11.37 -5.59
CA ALA A 135 21.96 12.35 -4.56
C ALA A 135 20.93 13.48 -4.51
N ILE A 136 20.63 13.92 -3.28
CA ILE A 136 19.96 15.18 -3.00
C ILE A 136 21.01 16.19 -2.59
N LEU A 137 21.11 17.24 -3.39
CA LEU A 137 22.11 18.28 -3.28
C LEU A 137 21.43 19.61 -2.92
N GLN A 138 22.07 20.43 -2.10
CA GLN A 138 21.63 21.78 -1.75
C GLN A 138 22.54 22.83 -2.37
N ARG A 139 21.97 23.86 -3.00
CA ARG A 139 22.74 25.03 -3.46
C ARG A 139 23.08 25.91 -2.26
N LYS A 140 24.37 26.11 -1.98
CA LYS A 140 24.86 27.10 -1.01
C LYS A 140 25.28 28.39 -1.73
N GLY A 141 25.01 29.52 -1.10
CA GLY A 141 25.32 30.86 -1.65
C GLY A 141 24.40 31.31 -2.78
N TRP A 142 23.38 30.53 -3.15
CA TRP A 142 22.41 30.93 -4.16
C TRP A 142 21.25 31.69 -3.51
N GLN A 143 21.17 32.99 -3.77
CA GLN A 143 19.99 33.81 -3.52
C GLN A 143 19.25 34.02 -4.85
N PRO A 144 17.91 33.84 -4.89
CA PRO A 144 17.13 34.23 -6.06
C PRO A 144 17.28 35.73 -6.29
N LYS A 145 17.48 36.16 -7.54
CA LYS A 145 17.49 37.59 -7.92
C LYS A 145 16.17 38.21 -7.42
N GLY A 146 16.25 39.06 -6.39
CA GLY A 146 15.09 39.72 -5.76
C GLY A 146 14.93 39.51 -4.25
N ALA A 147 15.66 38.57 -3.63
CA ALA A 147 15.63 38.40 -2.17
C ALA A 147 16.41 39.53 -1.47
N ARG A 148 15.72 40.54 -0.95
CA ARG A 148 16.32 41.63 -0.15
C ARG A 148 16.66 41.11 1.25
N THR A 149 17.89 40.69 1.48
CA THR A 149 18.47 40.66 2.83
C THR A 149 19.39 41.86 3.02
N ALA A 150 19.21 42.57 4.13
CA ALA A 150 20.03 43.71 4.51
C ALA A 150 21.52 43.36 4.38
N LYS A 151 22.23 44.09 3.51
CA LYS A 151 23.68 43.96 3.30
C LYS A 151 24.40 44.27 4.61
N ARG A 152 24.79 43.25 5.37
CA ARG A 152 25.96 43.38 6.24
C ARG A 152 27.19 43.42 5.34
N ARG A 153 27.91 44.54 5.38
CA ARG A 153 29.18 44.74 4.67
C ARG A 153 30.17 43.67 5.13
N SER A 154 30.51 42.74 4.24
CA SER A 154 31.79 42.03 4.30
C SER A 154 32.47 42.19 2.95
N THR A 155 33.50 43.00 2.94
CA THR A 155 34.48 43.15 1.87
C THR A 155 35.29 41.86 1.75
N SER A 156 35.01 41.06 0.72
CA SER A 156 36.02 40.20 0.10
C SER A 156 35.51 39.72 -1.25
N SER A 157 36.14 40.21 -2.31
CA SER A 157 36.04 39.68 -3.66
C SER A 157 36.53 38.23 -3.67
N SER A 158 35.61 37.28 -3.80
CA SER A 158 35.96 35.97 -4.31
C SER A 158 34.90 35.58 -5.31
N THR A 159 35.33 35.21 -6.52
CA THR A 159 34.53 34.56 -7.54
C THR A 159 33.82 33.36 -6.88
N GLU A 160 32.60 33.58 -6.42
CA GLU A 160 31.92 32.68 -5.50
C GLU A 160 31.40 31.49 -6.31
N LYS A 161 32.30 30.51 -6.50
CA LYS A 161 32.00 29.20 -7.08
C LYS A 161 30.71 28.72 -6.44
N ARG A 162 29.67 28.48 -7.25
CA ARG A 162 28.38 27.92 -6.83
C ARG A 162 28.64 26.65 -6.02
N ARG A 163 28.72 26.76 -4.69
CA ARG A 163 29.04 25.64 -3.81
C ARG A 163 27.78 24.80 -3.68
N VAL A 164 27.88 23.53 -4.04
CA VAL A 164 26.80 22.56 -3.86
C VAL A 164 27.17 21.70 -2.65
N GLN A 165 26.24 21.53 -1.72
CA GLN A 165 26.41 20.67 -0.55
C GLN A 165 25.60 19.39 -0.72
N LEU A 166 26.24 18.24 -0.58
CA LEU A 166 25.53 16.97 -0.49
C LEU A 166 24.75 16.90 0.81
N LEU A 167 23.44 16.69 0.72
CA LEU A 167 22.58 16.48 1.89
C LEU A 167 22.23 15.01 2.09
N PHE A 168 21.89 14.31 1.00
CA PHE A 168 21.54 12.89 1.06
C PHE A 168 22.10 12.12 -0.12
N THR A 169 22.49 10.88 0.13
CA THR A 169 22.60 9.85 -0.91
C THR A 169 21.32 9.01 -0.92
N LEU A 170 20.87 8.63 -2.10
CA LEU A 170 19.67 7.84 -2.32
C LEU A 170 20.13 6.41 -2.63
N LYS A 171 19.62 5.45 -1.88
CA LYS A 171 19.76 4.04 -2.24
C LYS A 171 18.43 3.56 -2.81
N ARG A 172 18.43 3.06 -4.04
CA ARG A 172 17.28 2.31 -4.57
C ARG A 172 17.07 1.07 -3.72
N SER A 173 15.81 0.73 -3.48
CA SER A 173 15.48 -0.59 -2.94
C SER A 173 15.98 -1.64 -3.93
N PRO A 174 16.70 -2.70 -3.49
CA PRO A 174 17.38 -3.64 -4.37
C PRO A 174 16.47 -4.35 -5.40
N ASP A 175 15.15 -4.36 -5.19
CA ASP A 175 14.22 -5.12 -6.03
C ASP A 175 13.47 -4.28 -7.09
N ALA A 176 13.86 -3.02 -7.31
CA ALA A 176 13.25 -2.18 -8.35
C ALA A 176 13.69 -2.53 -9.78
N GLU A 177 14.70 -3.39 -9.93
CA GLU A 177 15.28 -3.80 -11.24
C GLU A 177 15.09 -5.30 -11.55
N GLY A 178 14.39 -6.07 -10.69
CA GLY A 178 14.25 -7.52 -10.84
C GLY A 178 12.82 -7.97 -11.09
N ARG A 179 12.22 -7.61 -12.23
CA ARG A 179 11.09 -8.34 -12.86
C ARG A 179 10.94 -7.93 -14.32
N SER A 180 11.96 -8.21 -15.10
CA SER A 180 11.78 -8.67 -16.47
C SER A 180 12.11 -10.17 -16.50
N VAL A 181 11.41 -10.88 -17.38
CA VAL A 181 11.61 -12.26 -17.83
C VAL A 181 10.91 -13.39 -17.04
N HIS A 182 10.06 -14.09 -17.82
CA HIS A 182 9.30 -15.35 -17.66
C HIS A 182 7.96 -15.32 -16.92
#